data_AF-A0A931D3V2-F1
#
_entry.id   AF-A0A931D3V2-F1
#
_cell.length_a   1.000
_cell.length_b   1.000
_cell.length_c   1.000
_cell.angle_alpha   90.00
_cell.angle_beta   90.00
_cell.angle_gamma   90.00
#
_symmetry.space_group_name_H-M   'P 1'
#
loop_
_entity.id
_entity.type
_entity.pdbx_description
1 polymer ?
#
loop_
_entity_poly.entity_id
_entity_poly.type
_entity_poly.pdbx_seq_one_letter_code
_entity_poly.pdbx_strand_id
1 'polypeptide(L)'
;MNDAHDYLTEVEARADAATDGPWDCEDCEGDIQVNAGTARTEWKNGVGRSASSWRVDDRILEYEVESWDEGEDAQDDQMRRNAEFIAHSRADVPRMTAALRAMLDLAEWHETKAEKARLYPGADAPAAMEKAAQVHDDAARRIRRTITEKLEVRDEH
;
A
#
# COMPACT_ATOMS: atom_id res chain seq x y z
N MET A 1 -16.10 13.58 8.01
CA MET A 1 -14.68 13.25 8.10
C MET A 1 -14.64 11.75 8.28
N ASN A 2 -14.24 11.00 7.26
CA ASN A 2 -14.14 9.54 7.38
C ASN A 2 -13.00 9.23 8.36
N ASP A 3 -13.23 8.30 9.28
CA ASP A 3 -12.20 7.87 10.21
C ASP A 3 -11.01 7.28 9.42
N ALA A 4 -9.80 7.32 9.99
CA ALA A 4 -8.61 6.79 9.32
C ALA A 4 -8.78 5.30 8.97
N HIS A 5 -9.50 4.53 9.81
CA HIS A 5 -9.87 3.15 9.50
C HIS A 5 -10.82 3.03 8.31
N ASP A 6 -11.81 3.92 8.20
CA ASP A 6 -12.76 3.92 7.09
C ASP A 6 -12.02 4.20 5.77
N TYR A 7 -11.14 5.20 5.75
CA TYR A 7 -10.34 5.52 4.56
C TYR A 7 -9.44 4.34 4.14
N LEU A 8 -8.74 3.70 5.09
CA LEU A 8 -7.91 2.53 4.77
C LEU A 8 -8.76 1.36 4.25
N THR A 9 -9.96 1.16 4.79
CA THR A 9 -10.91 0.16 4.31
C THR A 9 -11.34 0.44 2.87
N GLU A 10 -11.58 1.71 2.51
CA GLU A 10 -11.89 2.09 1.13
C GLU A 10 -10.70 1.88 0.17
N VAL A 11 -9.47 2.17 0.62
CA VAL A 11 -8.25 1.92 -0.19
C VAL A 11 -8.07 0.43 -0.43
N GLU A 12 -8.20 -0.40 0.60
CA GLU A 12 -8.11 -1.86 0.48
C GLU A 12 -9.21 -2.40 -0.43
N ALA A 13 -10.46 -1.94 -0.29
CA ALA A 13 -11.55 -2.35 -1.16
C ALA A 13 -11.28 -2.01 -2.64
N ARG A 14 -10.69 -0.85 -2.94
CA ARG A 14 -10.27 -0.49 -4.30
C ARG A 14 -9.14 -1.37 -4.82
N ALA A 15 -8.18 -1.72 -3.95
CA ALA A 15 -7.06 -2.59 -4.31
C ALA A 15 -7.52 -4.04 -4.54
N ASP A 16 -8.46 -4.55 -3.74
CA ASP A 16 -9.01 -5.90 -3.86
C ASP A 16 -10.01 -6.04 -5.01
N ALA A 17 -10.63 -4.95 -5.45
CA ALA A 17 -11.48 -4.93 -6.64
C ALA A 17 -10.68 -4.94 -7.95
N ALA A 18 -9.37 -4.65 -7.92
CA ALA A 18 -8.50 -4.70 -9.09
C ALA A 18 -8.12 -6.15 -9.44
N THR A 19 -7.51 -6.35 -10.61
CA THR A 19 -7.03 -7.66 -11.07
C THR A 19 -6.12 -8.31 -10.02
N ASP A 20 -6.27 -9.62 -9.81
CA ASP A 20 -5.42 -10.34 -8.87
C ASP A 20 -3.93 -10.30 -9.26
N GLY A 21 -3.08 -10.22 -8.25
CA GLY A 21 -1.62 -10.17 -8.40
C GLY A 21 -0.95 -11.56 -8.34
N PRO A 22 0.38 -11.62 -8.47
CA PRO A 22 1.28 -10.48 -8.70
C PRO A 22 1.09 -9.89 -10.10
N TRP A 23 1.47 -8.62 -10.28
CA TRP A 23 1.55 -7.99 -11.59
C TRP A 23 3.01 -7.85 -11.97
N ASP A 24 3.33 -8.09 -13.23
CA ASP A 24 4.67 -7.98 -13.79
C ASP A 24 4.66 -6.96 -14.92
N CYS A 25 5.78 -6.26 -15.09
CA CYS A 25 6.02 -5.33 -16.19
C CYS A 25 6.95 -5.99 -17.21
N GLU A 26 6.59 -5.91 -18.50
CA GLU A 26 7.41 -6.37 -19.62
C GLU A 26 7.56 -5.21 -20.61
N ASP A 27 8.77 -5.02 -21.13
CA ASP A 27 9.08 -4.07 -22.21
C ASP A 27 9.67 -4.90 -23.35
N CYS A 28 8.86 -5.22 -24.35
CA CYS A 28 9.25 -6.13 -25.41
C CYS A 28 8.54 -5.78 -26.73
N GLU A 29 9.25 -5.98 -27.83
CA GLU A 29 8.71 -5.88 -29.19
C GLU A 29 8.07 -4.53 -29.56
N GLY A 30 8.44 -3.44 -28.88
CA GLY A 30 7.87 -2.11 -29.11
C GLY A 30 6.63 -1.82 -28.26
N ASP A 31 6.33 -2.65 -27.27
CA ASP A 31 5.25 -2.45 -26.32
C ASP A 31 5.74 -2.54 -24.86
N ILE A 32 5.25 -1.62 -24.04
CA ILE A 32 5.33 -1.69 -22.58
C ILE A 32 4.01 -2.27 -22.08
N GLN A 33 4.07 -3.35 -21.33
CA GLN A 33 2.90 -4.08 -20.84
C GLN A 33 2.99 -4.33 -19.35
N VAL A 34 1.85 -4.21 -18.67
CA VAL A 34 1.66 -4.71 -17.31
C VAL A 34 0.64 -5.84 -17.35
N ASN A 35 1.04 -7.02 -16.87
CA ASN A 35 0.26 -8.23 -16.95
C ASN A 35 0.11 -8.87 -15.57
N ALA A 36 -1.02 -9.53 -15.32
CA ALA A 36 -1.15 -10.41 -14.16
C ALA A 36 -0.24 -11.63 -14.33
N GLY A 37 0.37 -12.11 -13.25
CA GLY A 37 1.41 -13.15 -13.26
C GLY A 37 0.97 -14.50 -13.86
N THR A 38 -0.34 -14.72 -14.05
CA THR A 38 -0.89 -15.87 -14.79
C THR A 38 -0.64 -15.82 -16.30
N ALA A 39 -0.36 -14.62 -16.83
CA ALA A 39 -0.08 -14.34 -18.23
C ALA A 39 1.42 -14.29 -18.57
N ARG A 40 2.30 -14.76 -17.69
CA ARG A 40 3.75 -14.75 -17.93
C ARG A 40 4.24 -16.00 -18.67
N THR A 41 5.10 -15.81 -19.66
CA THR A 41 5.88 -16.90 -20.28
C THR A 41 7.01 -17.33 -19.34
N GLU A 42 6.94 -18.54 -18.79
CA GLU A 42 8.00 -19.08 -17.93
C GLU A 42 9.15 -19.64 -18.75
N TRP A 43 10.35 -19.07 -18.64
CA TRP A 43 11.57 -19.62 -19.23
C TRP A 43 12.32 -20.50 -18.23
N LYS A 44 12.49 -21.80 -18.53
CA LYS A 44 13.30 -22.74 -17.74
C LYS A 44 14.23 -23.52 -18.66
N ASN A 45 15.53 -23.51 -18.37
CA ASN A 45 16.57 -24.22 -19.14
C ASN A 45 16.54 -23.91 -20.66
N GLY A 46 16.32 -22.65 -21.03
CA GLY A 46 16.25 -22.22 -22.44
C GLY A 46 14.95 -22.65 -23.15
N VAL A 47 13.97 -23.21 -22.44
CA VAL A 47 12.65 -23.55 -22.97
C VAL A 47 11.63 -22.60 -22.36
N GLY A 48 11.02 -21.78 -23.22
CA GLY A 48 9.87 -20.96 -22.86
C GLY A 48 8.60 -21.80 -22.82
N ARG A 49 7.88 -21.78 -21.70
CA ARG A 49 6.47 -22.18 -21.65
C ARG A 49 5.66 -20.92 -21.83
N SER A 50 4.99 -20.80 -22.96
CA SER A 50 4.04 -19.71 -23.19
C SER A 50 3.13 -19.57 -21.98
N ALA A 51 2.84 -18.32 -21.62
CA ALA A 51 1.81 -17.97 -20.67
C ALA A 51 0.63 -18.93 -20.76
N SER A 52 0.20 -19.46 -19.61
CA SER A 52 -0.94 -20.39 -19.56
C SER A 52 -2.23 -19.73 -20.05
N SER A 53 -2.22 -18.41 -20.14
CA SER A 53 -3.31 -17.52 -20.47
C SER A 53 -2.74 -16.40 -21.37
N TRP A 54 -2.92 -16.48 -22.68
CA TRP A 54 -2.84 -15.32 -23.61
C TRP A 54 -4.12 -14.49 -23.54
N ARG A 55 -4.81 -14.50 -22.39
CA ARG A 55 -6.11 -13.85 -22.29
C ARG A 55 -5.88 -12.35 -22.22
N VAL A 56 -6.61 -11.63 -23.06
CA VAL A 56 -6.69 -10.16 -23.01
C VAL A 56 -7.09 -9.70 -21.61
N ASP A 57 -7.85 -10.52 -20.90
CA ASP A 57 -8.36 -10.32 -19.55
C ASP A 57 -7.25 -10.20 -18.47
N ASP A 58 -6.05 -10.73 -18.72
CA ASP A 58 -4.92 -10.65 -17.78
C ASP A 58 -4.03 -9.42 -18.02
N ARG A 59 -4.33 -8.62 -19.05
CA ARG A 59 -3.61 -7.38 -19.40
C ARG A 59 -4.18 -6.20 -18.62
N ILE A 60 -3.32 -5.51 -17.89
CA ILE A 60 -3.68 -4.38 -17.03
C ILE A 60 -3.40 -3.06 -17.73
N LEU A 61 -2.25 -2.98 -18.42
CA LEU A 61 -1.82 -1.82 -19.19
C LEU A 61 -1.04 -2.29 -20.41
N GLU A 62 -1.18 -1.55 -21.51
CA GLU A 62 -0.39 -1.69 -22.73
C GLU A 62 -0.16 -0.30 -23.32
N TYR A 63 1.06 -0.06 -23.78
CA TYR A 63 1.48 1.18 -24.39
C TYR A 63 2.50 0.90 -25.49
N GLU A 64 2.19 1.30 -26.71
CA GLU A 64 3.09 1.18 -27.87
C GLU A 64 4.13 2.31 -27.82
N VAL A 65 5.42 1.97 -27.86
CA VAL A 65 6.52 2.94 -27.81
C VAL A 65 6.90 3.42 -29.21
N GLU A 66 7.26 4.70 -29.33
CA GLU A 66 7.81 5.25 -30.57
C GLU A 66 9.29 4.88 -30.76
N SER A 67 9.99 4.66 -29.65
CA SER A 67 11.40 4.29 -29.58
C SER A 67 11.66 3.11 -28.64
N TRP A 68 12.46 2.16 -29.13
CA TRP A 68 12.78 0.95 -28.39
C TRP A 68 13.88 1.19 -27.35
N ASP A 69 14.75 2.17 -27.59
CA ASP A 69 15.88 2.47 -26.72
C ASP A 69 15.51 3.53 -25.67
N GLU A 70 15.85 3.26 -24.41
CA GLU A 70 15.68 4.23 -23.31
C GLU A 70 16.45 5.53 -23.59
N GLY A 71 15.83 6.67 -23.28
CA GLY A 71 16.42 7.99 -23.44
C GLY A 71 16.31 8.59 -24.84
N GLU A 72 15.74 7.86 -25.81
CA GLU A 72 15.44 8.42 -27.13
C GLU A 72 14.12 9.22 -27.13
N ASP A 73 13.11 8.76 -26.38
CA ASP A 73 11.86 9.48 -26.18
C ASP A 73 11.48 9.59 -24.70
N ALA A 74 11.18 10.81 -24.27
CA ALA A 74 10.90 11.11 -22.86
C ALA A 74 9.52 10.62 -22.39
N GLN A 75 8.56 10.48 -23.31
CA GLN A 75 7.24 9.96 -23.02
C GLN A 75 7.28 8.45 -22.84
N ASP A 76 7.98 7.73 -23.72
CA ASP A 76 8.21 6.28 -23.61
C ASP A 76 8.90 5.95 -22.28
N ASP A 77 9.96 6.69 -21.92
CA ASP A 77 10.65 6.53 -20.65
C ASP A 77 9.74 6.79 -19.43
N GLN A 78 8.81 7.75 -19.55
CA GLN A 78 7.83 7.98 -18.50
C GLN A 78 6.83 6.83 -18.39
N MET A 79 6.46 6.21 -19.52
CA MET A 79 5.57 5.05 -19.52
C MET A 79 6.24 3.81 -18.94
N ARG A 80 7.54 3.59 -19.18
CA ARG A 80 8.32 2.53 -18.52
C ARG A 80 8.22 2.67 -17.00
N ARG A 81 8.51 3.87 -16.47
CA ARG A 81 8.40 4.17 -15.03
C ARG A 81 6.98 4.00 -14.47
N ASN A 82 5.97 4.40 -15.23
CA ASN A 82 4.57 4.25 -14.80
C ASN A 82 4.17 2.78 -14.75
N ALA A 83 4.56 1.98 -15.75
CA ALA A 83 4.28 0.56 -15.82
C ALA A 83 4.92 -0.20 -14.65
N GLU A 84 6.20 0.09 -14.34
CA GLU A 84 6.87 -0.44 -13.15
C GLU A 84 6.13 -0.08 -11.86
N PHE A 85 5.75 1.19 -11.70
CA PHE A 85 4.99 1.64 -10.53
C PHE A 85 3.65 0.90 -10.40
N ILE A 86 2.90 0.76 -11.49
CA ILE A 86 1.62 0.06 -11.52
C ILE A 86 1.83 -1.41 -11.13
N ALA A 87 2.81 -2.10 -11.72
CA ALA A 87 3.10 -3.49 -11.41
C ALA A 87 3.38 -3.70 -9.90
N HIS A 88 4.22 -2.83 -9.31
CA HIS A 88 4.52 -2.90 -7.88
C HIS A 88 3.35 -2.52 -6.97
N SER A 89 2.45 -1.64 -7.43
CA SER A 89 1.34 -1.13 -6.62
C SER A 89 0.46 -2.25 -6.03
N ARG A 90 0.29 -3.36 -6.76
CA ARG A 90 -0.54 -4.49 -6.30
C ARG A 90 -0.02 -5.15 -5.03
N ALA A 91 1.30 -5.13 -4.82
CA ALA A 91 1.95 -5.62 -3.61
C ALA A 91 2.15 -4.53 -2.55
N ASP A 92 2.48 -3.32 -2.99
CA ASP A 92 2.88 -2.24 -2.08
C ASP A 92 1.69 -1.59 -1.37
N VAL A 93 0.56 -1.40 -2.06
CA VAL A 93 -0.65 -0.81 -1.44
C VAL A 93 -1.17 -1.65 -0.28
N PRO A 94 -1.36 -2.98 -0.40
CA PRO A 94 -1.74 -3.83 0.74
C PRO A 94 -0.72 -3.80 1.88
N ARG A 95 0.58 -3.74 1.57
CA ARG A 95 1.62 -3.68 2.61
C ARG A 95 1.60 -2.36 3.38
N MET A 96 1.41 -1.24 2.68
CA MET A 96 1.33 0.09 3.29
C MET A 96 0.07 0.23 4.16
N THR A 97 -1.08 -0.22 3.67
CA THR A 97 -2.35 -0.19 4.43
C THR A 97 -2.27 -1.05 5.69
N ALA A 98 -1.72 -2.27 5.59
CA ALA A 98 -1.46 -3.13 6.75
C ALA A 98 -0.53 -2.47 7.79
N ALA A 99 0.53 -1.79 7.34
CA ALA A 99 1.43 -1.07 8.24
C ALA A 99 0.72 0.09 8.98
N LEU A 100 -0.12 0.85 8.28
CA LEU A 100 -0.89 1.94 8.88
C LEU A 100 -1.95 1.42 9.87
N ARG A 101 -2.61 0.30 9.57
CA ARG A 101 -3.53 -0.37 10.51
C ARG A 101 -2.80 -0.79 11.78
N ALA A 102 -1.62 -1.42 11.67
CA ALA A 102 -0.83 -1.81 12.83
C ALA A 102 -0.46 -0.61 13.73
N MET A 103 -0.23 0.57 13.15
CA MET A 103 -0.02 1.79 13.92
C MET A 103 -1.29 2.28 14.63
N LEU A 104 -2.46 2.18 13.99
CA LEU A 104 -3.74 2.51 14.62
C LEU A 104 -4.06 1.56 15.79
N ASP A 105 -3.82 0.26 15.62
CA ASP A 105 -3.98 -0.75 16.68
C ASP A 105 -3.04 -0.45 17.86
N LEU A 106 -1.82 0.02 17.59
CA LEU A 106 -0.89 0.46 18.63
C LEU A 106 -1.42 1.68 19.41
N ALA A 107 -2.12 2.61 18.75
CA ALA A 107 -2.75 3.74 19.41
C ALA A 107 -3.91 3.29 20.33
N GLU A 108 -4.75 2.35 19.87
CA GLU A 108 -5.82 1.75 20.68
C GLU A 108 -5.27 1.01 21.91
N TRP A 109 -4.16 0.28 21.74
CA TRP A 109 -3.48 -0.37 22.86
C TRP A 109 -3.02 0.66 23.92
N HIS A 110 -2.47 1.79 23.47
CA HIS A 110 -2.08 2.88 24.36
C HIS A 110 -3.29 3.49 25.10
N GLU A 111 -4.42 3.71 24.43
CA GLU A 111 -5.66 4.18 25.07
C GLU A 111 -6.12 3.20 26.16
N THR A 112 -6.12 1.90 25.84
CA THR A 112 -6.46 0.84 26.81
C THR A 112 -5.52 0.86 28.03
N LYS A 113 -4.23 1.12 27.84
CA LYS A 113 -3.26 1.24 28.94
C LYS A 113 -3.51 2.48 29.78
N ALA A 114 -3.85 3.59 29.16
CA ALA A 114 -4.18 4.81 29.88
C ALA A 114 -5.45 4.66 30.72
N GLU A 115 -6.50 4.07 30.15
CA GLU A 115 -7.74 3.76 30.87
C GLU A 115 -7.48 2.84 32.06
N LYS A 116 -6.72 1.75 31.87
CA LYS A 116 -6.38 0.84 32.97
C LYS A 116 -5.62 1.54 34.10
N ALA A 117 -4.69 2.45 33.77
CA ALA A 117 -3.94 3.21 34.77
C ALA A 117 -4.85 4.16 35.58
N ARG A 118 -5.89 4.72 34.95
CA ARG A 118 -6.91 5.55 35.65
C ARG A 118 -7.83 4.72 36.54
N LEU A 119 -8.29 3.57 36.05
CA LEU A 119 -9.22 2.70 36.76
C LEU A 119 -8.57 2.01 37.96
N TYR A 120 -7.27 1.71 37.86
CA TYR A 120 -6.53 0.95 38.87
C TYR A 120 -5.24 1.70 39.27
N PRO A 121 -5.33 2.86 39.96
CA PRO A 121 -4.18 3.71 40.25
C PRO A 121 -3.21 3.13 41.28
N GLY A 122 -3.55 2.00 41.92
CA GLY A 122 -2.78 1.39 42.99
C GLY A 122 -2.86 2.19 44.30
N ALA A 123 -2.80 1.51 45.44
CA ALA A 123 -2.83 2.16 46.74
C ALA A 123 -1.52 2.90 47.06
N ASP A 124 -0.39 2.37 46.59
CA ASP A 124 0.94 2.80 47.02
C ASP A 124 1.55 3.90 46.15
N ALA A 125 1.05 4.12 44.92
CA ALA A 125 1.64 5.07 43.98
C ALA A 125 0.63 5.70 42.98
N PRO A 126 -0.47 6.34 43.45
CA PRO A 126 -1.50 6.89 42.56
C PRO A 126 -0.98 7.96 41.59
N ALA A 127 -0.02 8.79 42.03
CA ALA A 127 0.60 9.80 41.17
C ALA A 127 1.42 9.18 40.02
N ALA A 128 2.02 8.01 40.23
CA ALA A 128 2.76 7.31 39.19
C ALA A 128 1.82 6.72 38.12
N MET A 129 0.67 6.20 38.53
CA MET A 129 -0.33 5.68 37.59
C MET A 129 -1.02 6.79 36.81
N GLU A 130 -1.32 7.93 37.44
CA GLU A 130 -1.80 9.12 36.71
C GLU A 130 -0.78 9.57 35.65
N LYS A 131 0.52 9.59 36.01
CA LYS A 131 1.56 9.92 35.03
C LYS A 131 1.63 8.89 33.88
N ALA A 132 1.51 7.60 34.19
CA ALA A 132 1.46 6.55 33.18
C ALA A 132 0.25 6.72 32.24
N ALA A 133 -0.91 7.06 32.79
CA ALA A 133 -2.11 7.35 31.99
C ALA A 133 -1.86 8.49 31.00
N GLN A 134 -1.29 9.60 31.48
CA GLN A 134 -0.96 10.76 30.62
C GLN A 134 0.03 10.42 29.51
N VAL A 135 1.06 9.62 29.80
CA VAL A 135 2.06 9.21 28.80
C VAL A 135 1.42 8.36 27.70
N HIS A 136 0.55 7.42 28.09
CA HIS A 136 -0.13 6.56 27.13
C HIS A 136 -1.16 7.30 26.28
N ASP A 137 -1.95 8.19 26.88
CA ASP A 137 -2.85 9.09 26.15
C ASP A 137 -2.10 9.95 25.13
N ASP A 138 -0.98 10.55 25.54
CA ASP A 138 -0.17 11.39 24.66
C ASP A 138 0.41 10.59 23.49
N ALA A 139 0.85 9.35 23.74
CA ALA A 139 1.34 8.45 22.69
C ALA A 139 0.22 8.13 21.67
N ALA A 140 -0.95 7.69 22.14
CA ALA A 140 -2.09 7.38 21.27
C ALA A 140 -2.50 8.58 20.42
N ARG A 141 -2.65 9.75 21.06
CA ARG A 141 -3.01 11.00 20.39
C ARG A 141 -2.01 11.40 19.32
N ARG A 142 -0.70 11.27 19.58
CA ARG A 142 0.35 11.60 18.59
C ARG A 142 0.30 10.67 17.39
N ILE A 143 0.08 9.37 17.60
CA ILE A 143 -0.03 8.39 16.52
C ILE A 143 -1.24 8.72 15.65
N ARG A 144 -2.44 8.82 16.25
CA ARG A 144 -3.68 9.11 15.51
C ARG A 144 -3.60 10.42 14.74
N ARG A 145 -3.12 11.49 15.38
CA ARG A 145 -2.94 12.79 14.73
C ARG A 145 -2.00 12.68 13.54
N THR A 146 -0.86 12.01 13.69
CA THR A 146 0.12 11.89 12.61
C THR A 146 -0.46 11.12 11.41
N ILE A 147 -1.18 10.03 11.66
CA ILE A 147 -1.81 9.24 10.60
C ILE A 147 -2.89 10.08 9.91
N THR A 148 -3.77 10.70 10.67
CA THR A 148 -4.87 11.54 10.14
C THR A 148 -4.31 12.69 9.29
N GLU A 149 -3.35 13.45 9.82
CA GLU A 149 -2.70 14.55 9.08
C GLU A 149 -2.01 14.07 7.80
N LYS A 150 -1.48 12.84 7.75
CA LYS A 150 -0.82 12.31 6.55
C LYS A 150 -1.80 11.72 5.54
N LEU A 151 -2.99 11.32 5.97
CA LEU A 151 -4.07 10.85 5.09
C LEU A 151 -4.90 12.02 4.53
N GLU A 152 -5.03 13.13 5.27
CA GLU A 152 -5.85 14.31 4.89
C GLU A 152 -5.21 15.28 3.88
N VAL A 153 -3.95 15.12 3.48
CA VAL A 153 -3.23 16.06 2.57
C VAL A 153 -3.70 15.94 1.09
N ARG A 154 -4.98 15.65 0.81
CA ARG A 154 -5.43 15.32 -0.55
C ARG A 154 -6.77 15.93 -0.97
N ASP A 155 -6.96 17.24 -0.79
CA ASP A 155 -7.96 18.01 -1.54
C ASP A 155 -7.36 19.34 -2.05
N GLU A 156 -6.20 19.27 -2.69
CA GLU A 156 -5.68 20.38 -3.53
C GLU A 156 -5.38 19.84 -4.93
N HIS A 157 -6.43 19.63 -5.74
CA HIS A 157 -6.34 19.55 -7.21
C HIS A 157 -7.34 20.54 -7.81
#